data_AF-A0A963GAV7-F1
#
_entry.id   AF-A0A963GAV7-F1
#
_cell.length_a   1.000
_cell.length_b   1.000
_cell.length_c   1.000
_cell.angle_alpha   90.00
_cell.angle_beta   90.00
_cell.angle_gamma   90.00
#
_symmetry.space_group_name_H-M   'P 1'
#
loop_
_entity.id
_entity.type
_entity.pdbx_description
1 polymer ?
#
loop_
_entity_poly.entity_id
_entity_poly.type
_entity_poly.pdbx_seq_one_letter_code
_entity_poly.pdbx_strand_id
1 'polypeptide(L)'
;MSFHNVALFLHLLGVVTWVGGMAFAYFCLRPAAGALSPADRLALWCGVFRRFFALVWLSITLILVSGLGTLIKVGFGNAPPAWHLMMVVGLVMVAVFVNLWFGPWQRLQAAVAGQDWASGAGALNAIRQRVALNLGLSAVNIAAATLGLAW
;
A
#
# COMPACT_ATOMS: atom_id res chain seq x y z
N MET A 1 23.93 14.12 10.34
CA MET A 1 22.49 14.23 9.99
C MET A 1 21.67 14.18 11.27
N SER A 2 20.68 15.05 11.44
CA SER A 2 19.74 14.95 12.58
C SER A 2 18.84 13.72 12.43
N PHE A 3 18.45 13.09 13.54
CA PHE A 3 17.51 11.96 13.57
C PHE A 3 16.23 12.24 12.79
N HIS A 4 15.68 13.45 12.94
CA HIS A 4 14.45 13.86 12.29
C HIS A 4 14.55 13.74 10.76
N ASN A 5 15.68 14.19 10.19
CA ASN A 5 15.89 14.17 8.73
C ASN A 5 15.97 12.74 8.20
N VAL A 6 16.63 11.84 8.93
CA VAL A 6 16.73 10.43 8.56
C VAL A 6 15.38 9.74 8.67
N ALA A 7 14.64 9.98 9.75
CA ALA A 7 13.31 9.42 9.93
C ALA A 7 12.35 9.90 8.82
N LEU A 8 12.32 11.21 8.55
CA LEU A 8 11.49 11.78 7.49
C LEU A 8 11.85 11.20 6.12
N PHE A 9 13.15 11.09 5.80
CA PHE A 9 13.60 10.49 4.55
C PHE A 9 13.11 9.05 4.39
N LEU A 10 13.28 8.20 5.41
CA LEU A 10 12.84 6.81 5.37
C LEU A 10 11.31 6.71 5.30
N HIS A 11 10.60 7.58 6.02
CA HIS A 11 9.15 7.65 5.99
C HIS A 11 8.66 7.95 4.57
N LEU A 12 9.15 9.04 3.98
CA LEU A 12 8.78 9.45 2.63
C LEU A 12 9.18 8.39 1.59
N LEU A 13 10.35 7.76 1.71
CA LEU A 13 10.77 6.69 0.82
C LEU A 13 9.78 5.51 0.82
N GLY A 14 9.28 5.11 1.99
CA GLY A 14 8.23 4.11 2.09
C GLY A 14 6.91 4.58 1.48
N VAL A 15 6.50 5.82 1.77
CA VAL A 15 5.25 6.40 1.23
C VAL A 15 5.27 6.46 -0.29
N VAL A 16 6.32 7.03 -0.90
CA VAL A 16 6.39 7.18 -2.36
C VAL A 16 6.45 5.83 -3.07
N THR A 17 7.15 4.85 -2.50
CA THR A 17 7.25 3.50 -3.07
C THR A 17 5.89 2.80 -3.04
N TRP A 18 5.20 2.85 -1.92
CA TRP A 18 3.93 2.15 -1.76
C TRP A 18 2.80 2.86 -2.52
N VAL A 19 2.58 4.16 -2.27
CA VAL A 19 1.49 4.94 -2.88
C VAL A 19 1.71 5.10 -4.38
N GLY A 20 2.93 5.42 -4.80
CA GLY A 20 3.28 5.52 -6.21
C GLY A 20 3.11 4.20 -6.95
N GLY A 21 3.52 3.08 -6.35
CA GLY A 21 3.30 1.75 -6.92
C GLY A 21 1.84 1.37 -7.05
N MET A 22 0.98 1.72 -6.07
CA MET A 22 -0.47 1.52 -6.17
C MET A 22 -1.08 2.37 -7.28
N ALA A 23 -0.69 3.65 -7.39
CA ALA A 23 -1.16 4.55 -8.44
C ALA A 23 -0.78 4.01 -9.83
N PHE A 24 0.49 3.63 -10.02
CA PHE A 24 0.97 3.02 -11.26
C PHE A 24 0.20 1.73 -11.60
N ALA A 25 0.04 0.83 -10.62
CA ALA A 25 -0.69 -0.42 -10.82
C ALA A 25 -2.14 -0.17 -11.27
N TYR A 26 -2.81 0.81 -10.67
CA TYR A 26 -4.22 1.08 -10.90
C TYR A 26 -4.49 1.84 -12.21
N PHE A 27 -3.70 2.88 -12.49
CA PHE A 27 -3.95 3.80 -13.61
C PHE A 27 -3.17 3.46 -14.88
N CYS A 28 -2.04 2.75 -14.78
CA CYS A 28 -1.18 2.45 -15.93
C CYS A 28 -1.16 0.97 -16.26
N LEU A 29 -0.76 0.13 -15.31
CA LEU A 29 -0.59 -1.30 -15.56
C LEU A 29 -1.92 -2.01 -15.82
N ARG A 30 -2.97 -1.70 -15.05
CA ARG A 30 -4.29 -2.30 -15.23
C ARG A 30 -4.89 -2.09 -16.62
N PRO A 31 -5.01 -0.86 -17.16
CA PRO A 31 -5.54 -0.70 -18.51
C PRO A 31 -4.65 -1.39 -19.55
N ALA A 32 -3.32 -1.32 -19.42
CA ALA A 32 -2.41 -1.99 -20.34
C ALA A 32 -2.59 -3.53 -20.32
N ALA A 33 -2.75 -4.13 -19.14
CA ALA A 33 -2.98 -5.57 -18.98
C ALA A 33 -4.35 -6.02 -19.53
N GLY A 34 -5.29 -5.10 -19.78
CA GLY A 34 -6.59 -5.40 -20.36
C GLY A 34 -6.53 -5.97 -21.77
N ALA A 35 -5.47 -5.65 -22.53
CA ALA A 35 -5.24 -6.17 -23.89
C ALA A 35 -4.77 -7.64 -23.92
N LEU A 36 -4.37 -8.21 -22.78
CA LEU A 36 -3.85 -9.57 -22.70
C LEU A 36 -4.98 -10.60 -22.59
N SER A 37 -4.69 -11.82 -23.03
CA SER A 37 -5.54 -12.99 -22.77
C SER A 37 -5.77 -13.17 -21.25
N PRO A 38 -6.88 -13.79 -20.81
CA PRO A 38 -7.13 -13.98 -19.38
C PRO A 38 -5.99 -14.70 -18.64
N ALA A 39 -5.40 -15.73 -19.26
CA ALA A 39 -4.30 -16.49 -18.68
C ALA A 39 -3.03 -15.63 -18.53
N ASP A 40 -2.61 -14.96 -19.60
CA ASP A 40 -1.39 -14.13 -19.59
C ASP A 40 -1.53 -12.94 -18.64
N ARG A 41 -2.73 -12.36 -18.58
CA ARG A 41 -3.05 -11.26 -17.67
C ARG A 41 -2.92 -11.68 -16.22
N LEU A 42 -3.47 -12.84 -15.85
CA LEU A 42 -3.38 -13.35 -14.48
C LEU A 42 -1.94 -13.74 -14.11
N ALA A 43 -1.21 -14.34 -15.05
CA ALA A 43 0.21 -14.66 -14.87
C ALA A 43 1.06 -13.39 -14.67
N LEU A 44 0.84 -12.35 -15.48
CA LEU A 44 1.49 -11.05 -15.34
C LEU A 44 1.23 -10.46 -13.94
N TRP A 45 -0.04 -10.41 -13.51
CA TRP A 45 -0.40 -9.86 -12.20
C TRP A 45 0.21 -10.65 -11.05
N CYS A 46 0.25 -11.99 -11.13
CA CYS A 46 0.96 -12.81 -10.16
C CYS A 46 2.44 -12.44 -10.07
N GLY A 47 3.11 -12.30 -11.22
CA GLY A 47 4.53 -11.91 -11.29
C GLY A 47 4.80 -10.52 -10.71
N VAL A 48 3.92 -9.56 -11.00
CA VAL A 48 4.02 -8.18 -10.49
C VAL A 48 3.78 -8.14 -8.99
N PHE A 49 2.67 -8.71 -8.50
CA PHE A 49 2.32 -8.66 -7.09
C PHE A 49 3.34 -9.36 -6.19
N ARG A 50 3.96 -10.46 -6.65
CA ARG A 50 5.03 -11.14 -5.91
C ARG A 50 6.18 -10.18 -5.57
N ARG A 51 6.60 -9.34 -6.51
CA ARG A 51 7.69 -8.36 -6.32
C ARG A 51 7.20 -7.12 -5.58
N PHE A 52 6.06 -6.59 -6.01
CA PHE A 52 5.52 -5.37 -5.44
C PHE A 52 5.17 -5.52 -3.96
N PHE A 53 4.54 -6.63 -3.55
CA PHE A 53 4.17 -6.82 -2.15
C PHE A 53 5.39 -6.98 -1.23
N ALA A 54 6.53 -7.48 -1.72
CA ALA A 54 7.78 -7.45 -0.95
C ALA A 54 8.23 -5.99 -0.70
N LEU A 55 8.13 -5.13 -1.71
CA LEU A 55 8.38 -3.69 -1.55
C LEU A 55 7.35 -3.02 -0.63
N VAL A 56 6.09 -3.45 -0.65
CA VAL A 56 5.06 -2.95 0.28
C VAL A 56 5.39 -3.31 1.72
N TRP A 57 5.79 -4.56 2.01
CA TRP A 57 6.23 -4.94 3.35
C TRP A 57 7.40 -4.09 3.84
N LEU A 58 8.41 -3.89 2.99
CA LEU A 58 9.53 -2.98 3.29
C LEU A 58 9.04 -1.55 3.56
N SER A 59 8.13 -1.04 2.72
CA SER A 59 7.56 0.31 2.87
C SER A 59 6.80 0.46 4.17
N ILE A 60 5.98 -0.53 4.56
CA ILE A 60 5.26 -0.55 5.84
C ILE A 60 6.25 -0.48 7.00
N THR A 61 7.30 -1.29 6.99
CA THR A 61 8.33 -1.27 8.03
C THR A 61 9.01 0.10 8.11
N LEU A 62 9.43 0.67 6.98
CA LEU A 62 10.06 1.99 6.93
C LEU A 62 9.13 3.07 7.51
N ILE A 63 7.86 3.08 7.10
CA ILE A 63 6.85 4.06 7.53
C ILE A 63 6.60 3.95 9.05
N LEU A 64 6.34 2.74 9.54
CA LEU A 64 5.99 2.53 10.95
C LEU A 64 7.16 2.83 11.87
N VAL A 65 8.37 2.35 11.56
CA VAL A 65 9.56 2.58 12.40
C VAL A 65 9.90 4.07 12.47
N SER A 66 9.91 4.75 11.32
CA SER A 66 10.22 6.19 11.27
C SER A 66 9.12 7.06 11.87
N GLY A 67 7.85 6.76 11.60
CA GLY A 67 6.70 7.51 12.08
C GLY A 67 6.52 7.36 13.59
N LEU A 68 6.48 6.12 14.10
CA LEU A 68 6.39 5.85 15.54
C LEU A 68 7.62 6.35 16.29
N GLY A 69 8.82 6.20 15.71
CA GLY A 69 10.04 6.73 16.31
C GLY A 69 10.01 8.25 16.48
N THR A 70 9.41 8.97 15.52
CA THR A 70 9.21 10.42 15.62
C THR A 70 8.13 10.76 16.65
N LEU A 71 7.00 10.05 16.65
CA LEU A 71 5.90 10.25 17.59
C LEU A 71 6.33 10.01 19.06
N ILE A 72 7.12 8.96 19.31
CA ILE A 72 7.65 8.64 20.64
C ILE A 72 8.59 9.75 21.13
N LYS A 73 9.44 10.29 20.26
CA LYS A 73 10.38 11.36 20.63
C LYS A 73 9.71 12.69 20.94
N VAL A 74 8.67 13.05 20.18
CA VAL A 74 7.88 14.26 20.44
C VAL A 74 6.98 14.07 21.67
N GLY A 75 6.55 12.84 21.90
CA GLY A 75 5.60 12.47 22.94
C GLY A 75 4.17 12.54 22.43
N PHE A 76 3.37 11.52 22.75
CA PHE A 76 2.03 11.35 22.18
C PHE A 76 1.08 12.52 22.51
N GLY A 77 1.19 13.14 23.68
CA GLY A 77 0.36 14.29 24.07
C GLY A 77 0.78 15.62 23.46
N ASN A 78 2.01 15.72 22.94
CA ASN A 78 2.54 16.95 22.34
C ASN A 78 2.45 16.92 20.80
N ALA A 79 2.06 15.79 20.22
CA ALA A 79 1.95 15.63 18.78
C ALA A 79 0.71 16.35 18.25
N PRO A 80 0.80 17.01 17.07
CA PRO A 80 -0.37 17.61 16.43
C PRO A 80 -1.48 16.57 16.18
N PRO A 81 -2.77 16.96 16.26
CA PRO A 81 -3.90 16.07 15.95
C PRO A 81 -3.79 15.38 14.58
N ALA A 82 -3.20 16.07 13.60
CA ALA A 82 -2.94 15.52 12.27
C ALA A 82 -2.06 14.26 12.30
N TRP A 83 -1.08 14.16 13.21
CA TRP A 83 -0.21 12.99 13.32
C TRP A 83 -0.98 11.76 13.82
N HIS A 84 -1.93 11.96 14.73
CA HIS A 84 -2.81 10.88 15.19
C HIS A 84 -3.74 10.41 14.08
N LEU A 85 -4.30 11.33 13.30
CA LEU A 85 -5.08 10.99 12.11
C LEU A 85 -4.23 10.19 11.12
N MET A 86 -3.00 10.63 10.85
CA MET A 86 -2.09 9.92 9.96
C MET A 86 -1.78 8.50 10.45
N MET A 87 -1.55 8.34 11.76
CA MET A 87 -1.31 7.05 12.37
C MET A 87 -2.52 6.13 12.22
N VAL A 88 -3.73 6.60 12.54
CA VAL A 88 -4.96 5.79 12.45
C VAL A 88 -5.22 5.37 11.01
N VAL A 89 -5.15 6.30 10.05
CA VAL A 89 -5.35 6.00 8.63
C VAL A 89 -4.27 5.02 8.14
N GLY A 90 -3.01 5.23 8.51
CA GLY A 90 -1.90 4.33 8.17
C GLY A 90 -2.12 2.91 8.70
N LEU A 91 -2.59 2.75 9.95
CA LEU A 91 -2.91 1.44 10.53
C LEU A 91 -4.06 0.75 9.80
N VAL A 92 -5.11 1.50 9.42
CA VAL A 92 -6.20 0.96 8.59
C VAL A 92 -5.66 0.49 7.23
N MET A 93 -4.77 1.25 6.60
CA MET A 93 -4.17 0.86 5.33
C MET A 93 -3.34 -0.43 5.44
N VAL A 94 -2.58 -0.58 6.53
CA VAL A 94 -1.84 -1.80 6.85
C VAL A 94 -2.81 -2.97 7.03
N ALA A 95 -3.90 -2.79 7.78
CA ALA A 95 -4.90 -3.83 7.98
C ALA A 95 -5.54 -4.29 6.66
N VAL A 96 -5.86 -3.35 5.76
CA VAL A 96 -6.37 -3.66 4.40
C VAL A 96 -5.35 -4.48 3.60
N PHE A 97 -4.06 -4.12 3.67
CA PHE A 97 -3.00 -4.86 2.99
C PHE A 97 -2.78 -6.26 3.58
N VAL A 98 -2.79 -6.39 4.90
CA VAL A 98 -2.71 -7.69 5.59
C VAL A 98 -3.88 -8.59 5.17
N ASN A 99 -5.11 -8.06 5.14
CA ASN A 99 -6.29 -8.79 4.64
C ASN A 99 -6.14 -9.19 3.17
N LEU A 100 -5.58 -8.33 2.33
CA LEU A 100 -5.25 -8.62 0.93
C LEU A 100 -4.26 -9.79 0.82
N TRP A 101 -3.18 -9.75 1.60
CA TRP A 101 -2.07 -10.70 1.55
C TRP A 101 -2.51 -12.11 1.97
N PHE A 102 -3.29 -12.24 3.04
CA PHE A 102 -3.73 -13.55 3.54
C PHE A 102 -4.96 -14.12 2.82
N GLY A 103 -5.76 -13.31 2.15
CA GLY A 103 -6.95 -13.78 1.45
C GLY A 103 -6.79 -13.80 -0.07
N PRO A 104 -7.12 -12.70 -0.77
CA PRO A 104 -7.11 -12.64 -2.24
C PRO A 104 -5.78 -13.03 -2.89
N TRP A 105 -4.63 -12.67 -2.30
CA TRP A 105 -3.33 -12.99 -2.89
C TRP A 105 -3.04 -14.49 -2.95
N GLN A 106 -3.36 -15.23 -1.89
CA GLN A 106 -3.22 -16.69 -1.87
C GLN A 106 -4.16 -17.35 -2.89
N ARG A 107 -5.41 -16.87 -2.96
CA ARG A 107 -6.40 -17.36 -3.93
C ARG A 107 -5.97 -17.14 -5.37
N LEU A 108 -5.40 -15.97 -5.68
CA LEU A 108 -4.90 -15.68 -7.02
C LEU A 108 -3.76 -16.62 -7.40
N GLN A 109 -2.80 -16.86 -6.50
CA GLN A 109 -1.69 -17.77 -6.75
C GLN A 109 -2.17 -19.21 -6.97
N ALA A 110 -3.10 -19.69 -6.14
CA ALA A 110 -3.66 -21.04 -6.28
C ALA A 110 -4.44 -21.19 -7.60
N ALA A 111 -5.24 -20.19 -7.97
CA ALA A 111 -5.99 -20.18 -9.21
C ALA A 111 -5.07 -20.20 -10.45
N VAL A 112 -4.00 -19.41 -10.45
CA VAL A 112 -3.02 -19.42 -11.56
C VAL A 112 -2.27 -20.75 -11.64
N ALA A 113 -1.88 -21.33 -10.50
CA ALA A 113 -1.19 -22.63 -10.48
C ALA A 113 -2.10 -23.77 -10.95
N GLY A 114 -3.38 -23.74 -10.61
CA GLY A 114 -4.39 -24.70 -11.04
C GLY A 114 -5.05 -24.38 -12.38
N GLN A 115 -4.62 -23.33 -13.08
CA GLN A 115 -5.22 -22.86 -14.34
C GLN A 115 -6.73 -22.56 -14.25
N ASP A 116 -7.23 -22.22 -13.06
CA ASP A 116 -8.60 -21.80 -12.82
C ASP A 116 -8.74 -20.29 -13.04
N TRP A 117 -8.97 -19.91 -14.30
CA TRP A 117 -9.03 -18.50 -14.70
C TRP A 117 -10.25 -17.76 -14.16
N ALA A 118 -11.36 -18.47 -13.90
CA ALA A 118 -12.57 -17.87 -13.36
C ALA A 118 -12.38 -17.44 -11.91
N SER A 119 -11.87 -18.33 -11.07
CA SER A 119 -11.52 -18.00 -9.68
C SER A 119 -10.40 -16.96 -9.63
N GLY A 120 -9.43 -17.04 -10.54
CA GLY A 120 -8.33 -16.08 -10.65
C GLY A 120 -8.81 -14.66 -10.94
N ALA A 121 -9.78 -14.50 -11.86
CA ALA A 121 -10.38 -13.20 -12.16
C ALA A 121 -11.12 -12.61 -10.94
N GLY A 122 -11.85 -13.45 -10.20
CA GLY A 122 -12.51 -13.05 -8.95
C GLY A 122 -11.51 -12.57 -7.89
N ALA A 123 -10.43 -13.32 -7.67
CA ALA A 123 -9.36 -12.95 -6.74
C ALA A 123 -8.67 -11.64 -7.16
N LEU A 124 -8.36 -11.46 -8.45
CA LEU A 124 -7.77 -10.24 -8.98
C LEU A 124 -8.68 -9.02 -8.77
N ASN A 125 -9.99 -9.16 -8.99
CA ASN A 125 -10.94 -8.08 -8.72
C ASN A 125 -11.00 -7.71 -7.23
N ALA A 126 -10.94 -8.71 -6.34
CA ALA A 126 -10.89 -8.50 -4.90
C ALA A 126 -9.60 -7.78 -4.45
N ILE A 127 -8.46 -8.07 -5.08
CA ILE A 127 -7.20 -7.33 -4.89
C ILE A 127 -7.38 -5.87 -5.36
N ARG A 128 -7.92 -5.67 -6.56
CA ARG A 128 -8.14 -4.34 -7.15
C ARG A 128 -8.96 -3.43 -6.24
N GLN A 129 -10.05 -3.92 -5.67
CA GLN A 129 -10.91 -3.13 -4.77
C GLN A 129 -10.15 -2.67 -3.51
N ARG A 130 -9.34 -3.57 -2.92
CA ARG A 130 -8.51 -3.25 -1.74
C ARG A 130 -7.40 -2.26 -2.07
N VAL A 131 -6.77 -2.40 -3.24
CA VAL A 131 -5.78 -1.42 -3.73
C VAL A 131 -6.43 -0.06 -3.95
N ALA A 132 -7.63 0.00 -4.54
CA ALA A 132 -8.36 1.26 -4.73
C ALA A 132 -8.71 1.93 -3.38
N LEU A 133 -9.20 1.14 -2.41
CA LEU A 133 -9.46 1.61 -1.05
C LEU A 133 -8.18 2.19 -0.41
N ASN A 134 -7.07 1.44 -0.47
CA ASN A 134 -5.80 1.91 0.09
C ASN A 134 -5.27 3.15 -0.62
N LEU A 135 -5.46 3.28 -1.94
CA LEU A 135 -5.07 4.47 -2.67
C LEU A 135 -5.89 5.70 -2.26
N GLY A 136 -7.20 5.53 -2.03
CA GLY A 136 -8.06 6.57 -1.48
C GLY A 136 -7.65 6.98 -0.06
N LEU A 137 -7.40 6.01 0.82
CA LEU A 137 -6.89 6.26 2.18
C LEU A 137 -5.52 6.96 2.15
N SER A 138 -4.66 6.61 1.18
CA SER A 138 -3.37 7.29 0.99
C SER A 138 -3.54 8.76 0.66
N ALA A 139 -4.51 9.11 -0.20
CA ALA A 139 -4.80 10.50 -0.54
C ALA A 139 -5.28 11.29 0.70
N VAL A 140 -6.15 10.70 1.53
CA VAL A 140 -6.57 11.28 2.81
C VAL A 140 -5.36 11.48 3.74
N ASN A 141 -4.47 10.48 3.81
CA ASN A 141 -3.30 10.54 4.66
C ASN A 141 -2.31 11.64 4.22
N ILE A 142 -2.10 11.80 2.91
CA ILE A 142 -1.27 12.86 2.34
C ILE A 142 -1.90 14.23 2.65
N ALA A 143 -3.22 14.38 2.47
CA ALA A 143 -3.92 15.62 2.81
C ALA A 143 -3.79 15.96 4.31
N ALA A 144 -3.89 14.97 5.21
CA ALA A 144 -3.65 15.17 6.63
C ALA A 144 -2.22 15.65 6.91
N ALA A 145 -1.22 15.07 6.22
CA ALA A 145 0.18 15.44 6.37
C ALA A 145 0.50 16.85 5.85
N THR A 146 -0.10 17.29 4.73
CA THR A 146 0.26 18.55 4.07
C THR A 146 -0.66 19.71 4.41
N LEU A 147 -1.96 19.46 4.63
CA LEU A 147 -2.97 20.48 4.90
C LEU A 147 -3.36 20.51 6.38
N GLY A 148 -3.30 19.37 7.07
CA GLY A 148 -3.65 19.26 8.49
C GLY A 148 -2.61 19.86 9.44
N LEU A 149 -1.42 20.19 8.93
CA LEU A 149 -0.38 20.92 9.68
C LEU A 149 -0.36 22.42 9.38
N ALA A 150 -1.27 22.91 8.52
CA ALA A 150 -1.33 24.31 8.12
C ALA A 150 -2.12 25.20 9.09
N TRP A 151 -2.68 24.64 10.16
CA TRP A 151 -3.55 25.32 11.14
C TRP A 151 -3.25 24.85 12.55
#